data_AF-A0A519W8H9-F1
#
_entry.id   AF-A0A519W8H9-F1
#
_cell.length_a   1.000
_cell.length_b   1.000
_cell.length_c   1.000
_cell.angle_alpha   90.00
_cell.angle_beta   90.00
_cell.angle_gamma   90.00
#
_symmetry.space_group_name_H-M   'P 1'
#
loop_
_entity.id
_entity.type
_entity.pdbx_description
1 polymer ?
#
loop_
_entity_poly.entity_id
_entity_poly.type
_entity_poly.pdbx_seq_one_letter_code
_entity_poly.pdbx_strand_id
1 'polypeptide(L)' 'MKKKIFTIICLIVFAGSSCKNLDVSPSDAISTSTLVTTSDGLTNALNGAYALFKDHIEFNGLVDLNNMYLRQFY' A
#
# COMPACT_ATOMS: atom_id res chain seq x y z
N MET A 1 -29.78 38.49 4.67
CA MET A 1 -29.79 37.18 5.37
C MET A 1 -29.78 35.99 4.41
N LYS A 2 -30.63 36.00 3.36
CA LYS A 2 -30.72 34.91 2.35
C LYS A 2 -29.38 34.53 1.67
N LYS A 3 -28.55 35.50 1.29
CA LYS A 3 -27.23 35.26 0.68
C LYS A 3 -26.24 34.55 1.63
N LYS A 4 -26.24 34.93 2.92
CA LYS A 4 -25.37 34.30 3.95
C LYS A 4 -25.80 32.85 4.23
N ILE A 5 -27.11 32.60 4.27
CA ILE A 5 -27.67 31.25 4.42
C ILE A 5 -27.30 30.36 3.23
N PHE A 6 -27.39 30.90 2.00
CA PHE A 6 -26.99 30.17 0.80
C PHE A 6 -25.50 29.79 0.81
N THR A 7 -24.62 30.70 1.23
CA THR A 7 -23.18 30.42 1.36
C THR A 7 -22.88 29.31 2.36
N ILE A 8 -23.57 29.30 3.51
CA ILE A 8 -23.41 28.25 4.54
C ILE A 8 -23.86 26.89 4.00
N ILE A 9 -24.97 26.83 3.27
CA ILE A 9 -25.48 25.59 2.67
C ILE A 9 -24.48 25.03 1.64
N CYS A 10 -23.91 25.88 0.78
CA CYS A 10 -22.87 25.46 -0.17
C CYS A 10 -21.64 24.87 0.52
N LEU A 11 -21.18 25.49 1.61
CA LEU A 11 -20.01 25.03 2.37
C LEU A 11 -20.22 23.62 2.93
N ILE A 12 -21.41 23.34 3.48
CA ILE A 12 -21.76 22.04 4.06
C ILE A 12 -21.80 20.95 2.99
N VAL A 13 -22.35 21.25 1.81
CA VAL A 13 -22.39 20.30 0.68
C VAL A 13 -20.98 20.00 0.15
N PHE A 14 -20.11 21.01 0.10
CA PHE A 14 -18.73 20.84 -0.33
C PHE A 14 -17.91 20.00 0.68
N ALA A 15 -18.09 20.27 1.97
CA ALA A 15 -17.45 19.50 3.04
C ALA A 15 -17.93 18.03 3.09
N GLY A 16 -19.22 17.77 2.87
CA GLY A 16 -19.80 16.42 2.90
C GLY A 16 -19.58 15.56 1.66
N SER A 17 -19.10 16.15 0.56
CA SER A 17 -18.75 15.44 -0.68
C SER A 17 -17.26 15.10 -0.79
N SER A 18 -16.45 15.67 0.09
CA SER A 18 -15.01 15.45 0.14
C SER A 18 -14.72 14.11 0.84
N CYS A 19 -14.20 13.13 0.08
CA CYS A 19 -13.74 11.82 0.58
C CYS A 19 -14.79 10.78 1.01
N LYS A 20 -15.78 10.49 0.15
CA LYS A 20 -16.71 9.37 0.38
C LYS A 20 -16.09 7.96 0.21
N ASN A 21 -14.90 7.83 -0.38
CA ASN A 21 -14.22 6.55 -0.65
C ASN A 21 -12.72 6.66 -0.27
N LEU A 22 -12.43 6.65 1.03
CA LEU A 22 -11.07 6.56 1.56
C LEU A 22 -10.54 5.11 1.61
N ASP A 23 -11.40 4.11 1.39
CA ASP A 23 -11.00 2.71 1.22
C ASP A 23 -10.40 2.50 -0.18
N VAL A 24 -9.24 3.11 -0.40
CA VAL A 24 -8.41 2.84 -1.57
C VAL A 24 -7.42 1.76 -1.18
N SER A 25 -7.74 0.53 -1.55
CA SER A 25 -6.73 -0.54 -1.54
C SER A 25 -5.75 -0.28 -2.69
N PRO A 26 -4.43 -0.44 -2.48
CA PRO A 26 -3.47 -0.35 -3.59
C PRO A 26 -3.85 -1.36 -4.68
N SER A 27 -3.84 -0.95 -5.94
CA SER A 27 -4.11 -1.86 -7.07
C SER A 27 -3.18 -3.07 -7.07
N ASP A 28 -1.97 -2.87 -6.57
CA ASP A 28 -0.89 -3.84 -6.58
C ASP A 28 -0.70 -4.52 -5.22
N ALA A 29 -1.65 -4.34 -4.29
CA ALA A 29 -1.60 -5.02 -3.01
C ALA A 29 -1.91 -6.51 -3.19
N ILE A 30 -0.96 -7.36 -2.78
CA ILE A 30 -1.24 -8.78 -2.62
C ILE A 30 -2.17 -8.94 -1.43
N SER A 31 -3.38 -9.44 -1.70
CA SER A 31 -4.36 -9.76 -0.66
C SER A 31 -4.15 -11.18 -0.14
N THR A 32 -4.49 -11.43 1.13
CA THR A 32 -4.42 -12.78 1.72
C THR A 32 -5.30 -13.79 0.98
N SER A 33 -6.40 -13.34 0.38
CA SER A 33 -7.28 -14.18 -0.43
C SER A 33 -6.64 -14.61 -1.75
N THR A 34 -5.83 -13.76 -2.38
CA THR A 34 -5.13 -14.09 -3.64
C THR A 34 -3.78 -14.75 -3.43
N LEU A 35 -3.14 -14.55 -2.27
CA LEU A 35 -1.79 -15.04 -1.95
C LEU A 35 -1.61 -16.55 -2.16
N VAL A 36 -2.61 -17.36 -1.80
CA VAL A 36 -2.52 -18.84 -1.85
C VAL A 36 -3.45 -19.47 -2.89
N THR A 37 -4.31 -18.68 -3.52
CA THR A 37 -5.35 -19.19 -4.43
C THR A 37 -5.01 -18.96 -5.90
N THR A 38 -4.02 -18.12 -6.21
CA THR A 38 -3.58 -17.86 -7.58
C THR A 38 -2.11 -18.23 -7.77
N SER A 39 -1.75 -18.61 -8.99
CA SER A 39 -0.35 -18.91 -9.35
C SER A 39 0.56 -17.69 -9.13
N ASP A 40 0.06 -16.49 -9.44
CA ASP A 40 0.81 -15.25 -9.28
C ASP A 40 1.02 -14.91 -7.80
N GLY A 41 -0.02 -15.11 -6.97
CA GLY A 41 0.08 -14.94 -5.51
C GLY A 41 1.14 -15.84 -4.91
N LEU A 42 1.13 -17.13 -5.27
CA LEU A 42 2.11 -18.11 -4.81
C LEU A 42 3.53 -17.78 -5.30
N THR A 43 3.67 -17.37 -6.56
CA THR A 43 4.96 -17.00 -7.15
C THR A 43 5.56 -15.79 -6.45
N ASN A 44 4.75 -14.76 -6.17
CA ASN A 44 5.19 -13.57 -5.47
C ASN A 44 5.54 -13.86 -3.99
N ALA A 45 4.75 -14.72 -3.32
CA ALA A 45 5.05 -15.15 -1.95
C ALA A 45 6.40 -15.88 -1.87
N LEU A 46 6.64 -16.81 -2.80
CA LEU A 46 7.88 -17.58 -2.88
C LEU A 46 9.09 -16.70 -3.19
N ASN A 47 8.97 -15.83 -4.19
CA ASN A 47 10.05 -14.90 -4.57
C ASN A 47 10.37 -13.91 -3.44
N GLY A 48 9.35 -13.43 -2.73
CA GLY A 48 9.52 -12.59 -1.54
C GLY A 48 10.29 -13.32 -0.44
N ALA A 49 9.96 -14.59 -0.16
CA ALA A 49 10.70 -15.40 0.79
C ALA A 49 12.17 -15.59 0.36
N TYR A 50 12.44 -15.96 -0.89
CA TYR A 50 13.82 -16.09 -1.38
C TYR A 50 14.59 -14.77 -1.35
N ALA A 51 13.94 -13.64 -1.64
CA ALA A 51 14.57 -12.32 -1.54
C ALA A 51 14.96 -12.00 -0.09
N LEU A 52 14.16 -12.43 0.89
CA LEU A 52 14.51 -12.32 2.31
C LEU A 52 15.65 -13.26 2.72
N PHE A 53 15.91 -14.35 2.00
CA PHE A 53 17.03 -15.25 2.30
C PHE A 53 18.31 -14.99 1.50
N LYS A 54 18.25 -14.13 0.46
CA LYS A 54 19.40 -13.85 -0.39
C LYS A 54 20.43 -12.99 0.34
N ASP A 55 21.68 -13.42 0.39
CA ASP A 55 22.78 -12.57 0.87
C ASP A 55 22.94 -11.32 -0.01
N HIS A 56 23.30 -10.20 0.61
CA HIS A 56 23.44 -8.95 -0.13
C HIS A 56 24.53 -9.09 -1.20
N ILE A 57 24.22 -8.65 -2.42
CA ILE A 57 25.22 -8.51 -3.45
C ILE A 57 25.91 -7.17 -3.19
N GLU A 58 27.16 -7.22 -2.76
CA GLU A 58 28.00 -6.03 -2.71
C GLU A 58 28.31 -5.59 -4.15
N PHE A 59 27.85 -4.40 -4.53
CA PHE A 59 28.16 -3.82 -5.82
C PHE A 59 28.90 -2.51 -5.62
N ASN A 60 30.15 -2.46 -6.06
CA ASN A 60 31.00 -1.27 -5.98
C ASN A 60 31.17 -0.70 -4.55
N GLY A 61 31.30 -1.59 -3.55
CA GLY A 61 31.47 -1.20 -2.14
C GLY A 61 30.19 -0.73 -1.44
N LEU A 62 29.05 -0.76 -2.14
CA LEU A 62 27.73 -0.48 -1.56
C LEU A 62 26.98 -1.78 -1.34
N VAL A 63 26.55 -1.98 -0.10
CA VAL A 63 25.68 -3.09 0.31
C VAL A 63 24.24 -2.56 0.31
N ASP A 64 23.38 -3.15 -0.52
CA ASP A 64 21.95 -2.83 -0.51
C ASP A 64 21.31 -3.41 0.76
N LEU A 65 20.81 -2.53 1.64
CA LEU A 65 20.15 -2.88 2.91
C LEU A 65 18.62 -2.93 2.78
N ASN A 66 18.07 -2.89 1.57
CA ASN A 66 16.61 -2.93 1.39
C ASN A 66 16.03 -4.19 2.04
N ASN A 67 14.91 -4.03 2.76
CA ASN A 67 14.16 -5.10 3.42
C ASN A 67 14.86 -5.85 4.57
N MET A 68 16.05 -5.43 5.01
CA MET A 68 16.75 -6.02 6.18
C MET A 68 15.92 -5.99 7.48
N TYR A 69 15.12 -4.95 7.67
CA TYR A 69 14.26 -4.83 8.85
C TYR A 69 13.19 -5.93 8.90
N LEU A 70 12.76 -6.48 7.76
CA LEU A 70 11.75 -7.55 7.73
C LEU A 70 12.31 -8.89 8.23
N ARG A 71 13.61 -9.14 8.12
CA ARG A 71 14.26 -10.37 8.62
C ARG A 71 14.26 -10.48 10.14
N GLN A 72 14.10 -9.37 10.87
CA GLN A 72 14.11 -9.39 12.33
C GLN A 72 12.79 -9.90 12.93
N PHE A 73 11.75 -10.03 12.10
CA PHE A 73 10.42 -10.46 12.51
C PHE A 73 10.11 -11.92 12.17
N TYR A 74 11.07 -12.64 11.57
CA TYR A 74 11.00 -14.06 11.21
C TYR A 74 12.27 -14.79 11.68
#